data_AF-R7ZW41-F1
#
_entry.id   AF-R7ZW41-F1
#
_cell.length_a   1.000
_cell.length_b   1.000
_cell.length_c   1.000
_cell.angle_alpha   90.00
_cell.angle_beta   90.00
_cell.angle_gamma   90.00
#
_symmetry.space_group_name_H-M   'P 1'
#
loop_
_entity.id
_entity.type
_entity.pdbx_description
1 polymer ?
#
loop_
_entity_poly.entity_id
_entity_poly.type
_entity_poly.pdbx_seq_one_letter_code
_entity_poly.pdbx_strand_id
1 'polypeptide(L)'
;MTCSRDFILFSGMALLSVSLMAFASPQAVMDMVQVDLSNTDAFSSIRGVYGGVGLTIFITLVYLARKNPIQGLGFLVMLWGFYALSRVLTILIEGELGPFGSQWLFIETILFATALGLLTAHKVVAKTEALTYDSQSKTDWISKMEALVEEQLQTSTEVFQNLPEEILLYSQSGEWSVAGCLEHLNTYAAHYLPRIQGRLAPEPESQWNAPVRKSWLASYFIRMMEPSENGKKYKAVKKHQPQRHREDPYQSVATFIDSLETVQQILYVATNTNLNKGRVATSISPLVGLTPGEAIEFLLVHNQRHIAQAKAQLAMFPNR
;
A
#
# COMPACT_ATOMS: atom_id res chain seq x y z
N MET A 1 17.71 3.79 13.46
CA MET A 1 18.78 3.15 12.64
C MET A 1 20.17 3.25 13.28
N THR A 2 20.56 4.39 13.85
CA THR A 2 21.90 4.61 14.45
C THR A 2 22.24 3.60 15.56
N CYS A 3 21.37 3.46 16.56
CA CYS A 3 21.55 2.50 17.67
C CYS A 3 21.80 1.04 17.18
N SER A 4 21.13 0.60 16.11
CA SER A 4 21.35 -0.74 15.55
C SER A 4 22.72 -0.89 14.89
N ARG A 5 23.21 0.15 14.22
CA ARG A 5 24.55 0.14 13.63
C ARG A 5 25.62 0.10 14.70
N ASP A 6 25.46 0.90 15.74
CA ASP A 6 26.39 0.96 16.86
C ASP A 6 26.45 -0.39 17.59
N PHE A 7 25.29 -1.01 17.82
CA PHE A 7 25.20 -2.35 18.41
C PHE A 7 25.85 -3.42 17.53
N ILE A 8 25.66 -3.36 16.20
CA ILE A 8 26.30 -4.31 15.27
C ILE A 8 27.82 -4.16 15.29
N LEU A 9 28.32 -2.93 15.26
CA LEU A 9 29.76 -2.65 15.31
C LEU A 9 30.35 -3.06 16.65
N PHE A 10 29.66 -2.78 17.76
CA PHE A 10 30.07 -3.23 19.09
C PHE A 10 30.20 -4.76 19.14
N SER A 11 29.20 -5.49 18.66
CA SER A 11 29.23 -6.96 18.56
C SER A 11 30.39 -7.43 17.69
N GLY A 12 30.64 -6.76 16.56
CA GLY A 12 31.78 -7.04 15.69
C GLY A 12 33.12 -6.84 16.38
N MET A 13 33.30 -5.76 17.14
CA MET A 13 34.55 -5.48 17.86
C MET A 13 34.86 -6.54 18.91
N ALA A 14 33.84 -7.09 19.59
CA ALA A 14 34.01 -8.21 20.51
C ALA A 14 34.53 -9.48 19.80
N LEU A 15 34.07 -9.76 18.57
CA LEU A 15 34.57 -10.89 17.79
C LEU A 15 35.97 -10.64 17.22
N LEU A 16 36.25 -9.39 16.83
CA LEU A 16 37.56 -8.99 16.34
C LEU A 16 38.63 -9.14 17.42
N SER A 17 38.34 -8.82 18.68
CA SER A 17 39.32 -8.95 19.76
C SER A 17 39.76 -10.41 19.96
N VAL A 18 38.82 -11.36 19.94
CA VAL A 18 39.09 -12.80 20.00
C VAL A 18 39.85 -13.27 18.76
N SER A 19 39.47 -12.76 17.58
CA SER A 19 40.15 -13.08 16.33
C SER A 19 41.62 -12.64 16.32
N LEU A 20 41.90 -11.41 16.75
CA LEU A 20 43.26 -10.90 16.86
C LEU A 20 44.08 -11.67 17.89
N MET A 21 43.48 -12.01 19.04
CA MET A 21 44.11 -12.86 20.05
C MET A 21 44.49 -14.22 19.47
N ALA A 22 43.59 -14.86 18.73
CA ALA A 22 43.84 -16.16 18.11
C ALA A 22 44.98 -16.13 17.11
N PHE A 23 45.07 -15.07 16.28
CA PHE A 23 46.19 -14.93 15.34
C PHE A 23 47.53 -14.75 16.06
N ALA A 24 47.55 -13.88 17.07
CA ALA A 24 48.77 -13.53 17.81
C ALA A 24 49.25 -14.67 18.71
N SER A 25 48.36 -15.24 19.53
CA SER A 25 48.64 -16.32 20.48
C SER A 25 47.46 -17.28 20.56
N PRO A 26 47.46 -18.38 19.77
CA PRO A 26 46.43 -19.41 19.86
C PRO A 26 46.36 -20.04 21.26
N GLN A 27 47.50 -20.14 21.95
CA GLN A 27 47.55 -20.67 23.31
C GLN A 27 46.74 -19.80 24.26
N ALA A 28 46.83 -18.47 24.17
CA ALA A 28 46.05 -17.56 25.02
C ALA A 28 44.53 -17.76 24.87
N VAL A 29 44.05 -18.19 23.70
CA VAL A 29 42.64 -18.54 23.49
C VAL A 29 42.28 -19.84 24.22
N MET A 30 43.15 -20.84 24.16
CA MET A 30 42.92 -22.14 24.78
C MET A 30 43.15 -22.14 26.29
N ASP A 31 43.97 -21.23 26.81
CA ASP A 31 44.15 -21.00 28.25
C ASP A 31 42.83 -20.61 28.92
N MET A 32 41.94 -19.90 28.22
CA MET A 32 40.61 -19.54 28.73
C MET A 32 39.72 -20.75 29.02
N VAL A 33 40.01 -21.88 28.35
CA VAL A 33 39.31 -23.16 28.53
C VAL A 33 40.24 -24.24 29.08
N GLN A 34 41.41 -23.86 29.62
CA GLN A 34 42.36 -24.74 30.31
C GLN A 34 42.88 -25.90 29.44
N VAL A 35 43.24 -25.62 28.18
CA VAL A 35 43.77 -26.62 27.25
C VAL A 35 45.14 -26.20 26.70
N ASP A 36 46.13 -27.10 26.81
CA ASP A 36 47.47 -26.91 26.26
C ASP A 36 47.56 -27.39 24.80
N LEU A 37 48.10 -26.54 23.92
CA LEU A 37 48.36 -26.90 22.52
C LEU A 37 49.73 -27.57 22.39
N SER A 38 49.74 -28.82 21.91
CA SER A 38 50.95 -29.66 21.88
C SER A 38 51.63 -29.81 20.51
N ASN A 39 50.98 -29.38 19.43
CA ASN A 39 51.48 -29.56 18.07
C ASN A 39 51.02 -28.43 17.13
N THR A 40 51.73 -28.27 16.01
CA THR A 40 51.52 -27.19 15.04
C THR A 40 50.14 -27.20 14.39
N ASP A 41 49.52 -28.36 14.23
CA ASP A 41 48.19 -28.48 13.61
C ASP A 41 47.11 -27.91 14.53
N ALA A 42 47.25 -28.11 15.84
CA ALA A 42 46.37 -27.52 16.84
C ALA A 42 46.51 -25.98 16.85
N PHE A 43 47.75 -25.46 16.85
CA PHE A 43 48.00 -24.02 16.71
C PHE A 43 47.41 -23.44 15.41
N SER A 44 47.56 -24.14 14.29
CA SER A 44 47.02 -23.74 12.99
C SER A 44 45.49 -23.71 13.00
N SER A 45 44.86 -24.74 13.56
CA SER A 45 43.40 -24.88 13.63
C SER A 45 42.75 -23.77 14.45
N ILE A 46 43.32 -23.42 15.60
CA ILE A 46 42.81 -22.32 16.44
C ILE A 46 42.92 -20.98 15.72
N ARG A 47 44.01 -20.72 14.97
CA ARG A 47 44.10 -19.52 14.11
C ARG A 47 43.04 -19.50 13.03
N GLY A 48 42.76 -20.64 12.41
CA GLY A 48 41.73 -20.76 11.37
C GLY A 48 40.34 -20.46 11.91
N VAL A 49 39.94 -21.16 12.98
CA VAL A 49 38.59 -21.08 13.55
C VAL A 49 38.37 -19.77 14.29
N TYR A 50 39.19 -19.42 15.28
CA TYR A 50 38.94 -18.22 16.08
C TYR A 50 39.45 -16.96 15.38
N GLY A 51 40.60 -17.05 14.70
CA GLY A 51 41.17 -15.95 13.93
C GLY A 51 40.43 -15.70 12.62
N GLY A 52 40.56 -16.61 11.66
CA GLY A 52 40.04 -16.45 10.30
C GLY A 52 38.53 -16.27 10.21
N VAL A 53 37.76 -17.17 10.85
CA VAL A 53 36.29 -17.05 10.86
C VAL A 53 35.84 -15.82 11.62
N GLY A 54 36.45 -15.53 12.78
CA GLY A 54 36.15 -14.32 13.57
C GLY A 54 36.36 -13.02 12.78
N LEU A 55 37.46 -12.90 12.05
CA LEU A 55 37.75 -11.75 11.19
C LEU A 55 36.75 -11.66 10.03
N THR A 56 36.39 -12.80 9.44
CA THR A 56 35.39 -12.86 8.38
C THR A 56 34.04 -12.34 8.88
N ILE A 57 33.58 -12.82 10.03
CA ILE A 57 32.34 -12.36 10.65
C ILE A 57 32.40 -10.86 10.95
N PHE A 58 33.52 -10.36 11.51
CA PHE A 58 33.70 -8.93 11.76
C PHE A 58 33.54 -8.09 10.48
N ILE A 59 34.22 -8.47 9.40
CA ILE A 59 34.13 -7.76 8.10
C ILE A 59 32.70 -7.80 7.58
N THR A 60 32.02 -8.94 7.67
CA THR A 60 30.61 -9.08 7.29
C THR A 60 29.71 -8.17 8.13
N LEU A 61 29.89 -8.10 9.45
CA LEU A 61 29.12 -7.22 10.33
C LEU A 61 29.36 -5.74 10.01
N VAL A 62 30.60 -5.35 9.74
CA VAL A 62 30.95 -3.99 9.30
C VAL A 62 30.27 -3.65 7.97
N TYR A 63 30.26 -4.59 7.02
CA TYR A 63 29.54 -4.44 5.76
C TYR A 63 28.03 -4.29 5.97
N LEU A 64 27.42 -5.18 6.76
CA LEU A 64 25.99 -5.19 7.04
C LEU A 64 25.55 -3.95 7.84
N ALA A 65 26.32 -3.49 8.82
CA ALA A 65 26.03 -2.25 9.56
C ALA A 65 25.86 -1.06 8.60
N ARG A 66 26.69 -0.99 7.55
CA ARG A 66 26.63 0.08 6.55
C ARG A 66 25.50 -0.12 5.54
N LYS A 67 25.41 -1.32 4.96
CA LYS A 67 24.52 -1.59 3.82
C LYS A 67 23.11 -2.00 4.21
N ASN A 68 22.98 -2.91 5.18
CA ASN A 68 21.68 -3.42 5.61
C ASN A 68 21.72 -3.81 7.10
N PRO A 69 21.51 -2.83 8.01
CA PRO A 69 21.57 -3.08 9.44
C PRO A 69 20.47 -4.04 9.93
N ILE A 70 19.34 -4.15 9.22
CA ILE A 70 18.28 -5.11 9.56
C ILE A 70 18.77 -6.55 9.35
N GLN A 71 19.45 -6.82 8.22
CA GLN A 71 20.09 -8.11 7.99
C GLN A 71 21.24 -8.35 8.98
N GLY A 72 21.99 -7.30 9.35
CA GLY A 72 23.02 -7.38 10.40
C GLY A 72 22.44 -7.79 11.76
N LEU A 73 21.31 -7.20 12.18
CA LEU A 73 20.61 -7.62 13.39
C LEU A 73 20.11 -9.07 13.28
N GLY A 74 19.53 -9.46 12.14
CA GLY A 74 19.11 -10.85 11.91
C GLY A 74 20.26 -11.84 12.00
N PHE A 75 21.43 -11.48 11.46
CA PHE A 75 22.65 -12.27 11.60
C PHE A 75 23.10 -12.38 13.06
N LEU A 76 23.09 -11.29 13.83
CA LEU A 76 23.47 -11.31 15.25
C LEU A 76 22.48 -12.08 16.13
N VAL A 77 21.18 -12.05 15.82
CA VAL A 77 20.18 -12.91 16.48
C VAL A 77 20.55 -14.38 16.30
N MET A 78 20.91 -14.80 15.09
CA MET A 78 21.34 -16.18 14.85
C MET A 78 22.68 -16.48 15.54
N LEU A 79 23.66 -15.59 15.40
CA LEU A 79 24.99 -15.79 15.97
C LEU A 79 24.92 -15.97 17.49
N TRP A 80 24.43 -14.96 18.21
CA TRP A 80 24.38 -15.00 19.67
C TRP A 80 23.40 -16.05 20.18
N GLY A 81 22.29 -16.26 19.47
CA GLY A 81 21.32 -17.30 19.80
C GLY A 81 21.91 -18.71 19.73
N PHE A 82 22.69 -19.03 18.69
CA PHE A 82 23.33 -20.34 18.59
C PHE A 82 24.49 -20.52 19.55
N TYR A 83 25.25 -19.46 19.86
CA TYR A 83 26.26 -19.51 20.91
C TYR A 83 25.63 -19.81 22.29
N ALA A 84 24.60 -19.06 22.69
CA ALA A 84 23.88 -19.31 23.94
C ALA A 84 23.22 -20.69 23.96
N LEU A 85 22.61 -21.11 22.85
CA LEU A 85 22.03 -22.46 22.71
C LEU A 85 23.08 -23.55 22.91
N SER A 86 24.28 -23.40 22.32
CA SER A 86 25.34 -24.38 22.48
C SER A 86 25.74 -24.56 23.94
N ARG A 87 25.81 -23.45 24.71
CA ARG A 87 26.12 -23.46 26.14
C ARG A 87 25.02 -24.12 26.96
N VAL A 88 23.76 -23.82 26.67
CA VAL A 88 22.62 -24.48 27.30
C VAL A 88 22.63 -25.98 27.01
N LEU A 89 22.89 -26.39 25.77
CA LEU A 89 23.00 -27.80 25.42
C LEU A 89 24.15 -28.48 26.17
N THR A 90 25.31 -27.84 26.32
CA THR A 90 26.40 -28.36 27.15
C THR A 90 25.95 -28.57 28.60
N ILE A 91 25.22 -27.61 29.20
CA ILE A 91 24.70 -27.76 30.56
C ILE A 91 23.79 -28.99 30.69
N LEU A 92 22.92 -29.19 29.70
CA LEU A 92 21.95 -30.29 29.71
C LEU A 92 22.58 -31.67 29.49
N ILE A 93 23.65 -31.74 28.71
CA ILE A 93 24.26 -33.00 28.26
C ILE A 93 25.47 -33.38 29.12
N GLU A 94 26.35 -32.41 29.40
CA GLU A 94 27.67 -32.63 30.00
C GLU A 94 27.78 -32.07 31.44
N GLY A 95 26.80 -31.27 31.89
CA GLY A 95 26.77 -30.68 33.23
C GLY A 95 27.25 -29.24 33.30
N GLU A 96 27.43 -28.72 34.52
CA GLU A 96 27.64 -27.29 34.77
C GLU A 96 28.87 -26.69 34.06
N LEU A 97 28.73 -25.46 33.57
CA LEU A 97 29.81 -24.72 32.93
C LEU A 97 30.76 -24.12 33.97
N GLY A 98 32.06 -24.13 33.67
CA GLY A 98 33.05 -23.35 34.41
C GLY A 98 32.85 -21.82 34.27
N PRO A 99 33.67 -21.01 34.95
CA PRO A 99 33.52 -19.55 34.99
C PRO A 99 33.49 -18.89 33.62
N PHE A 100 34.35 -19.31 32.70
CA PHE A 100 34.39 -18.81 31.32
C PHE A 100 33.05 -19.06 30.59
N GLY A 101 32.56 -20.30 30.62
CA GLY A 101 31.32 -20.67 29.92
C GLY A 101 30.10 -19.96 30.50
N SER A 102 30.03 -19.84 31.82
CA SER A 102 28.93 -19.14 32.52
C SER A 102 28.91 -17.65 32.21
N GLN A 103 30.07 -16.99 32.16
CA GLN A 103 30.18 -15.57 31.79
C GLN A 103 29.73 -15.34 30.34
N TRP A 104 30.17 -16.19 29.41
CA TRP A 104 29.80 -16.06 28.00
C TRP A 104 28.32 -16.35 27.76
N LEU A 105 27.74 -17.35 28.42
CA LEU A 105 26.30 -17.60 28.33
C LEU A 105 25.47 -16.36 28.72
N PHE A 106 25.87 -15.66 29.78
CA PHE A 106 25.22 -14.41 30.18
C PHE A 106 25.36 -13.32 29.11
N ILE A 107 26.57 -13.08 28.60
CA ILE A 107 26.85 -12.08 27.56
C ILE A 107 26.06 -12.38 26.29
N GLU A 108 26.15 -13.61 25.78
CA GLU A 108 25.51 -14.07 24.55
C GLU A 108 23.98 -13.94 24.65
N THR A 109 23.41 -14.27 25.81
CA THR A 109 21.96 -14.13 26.05
C THR A 109 21.52 -12.67 26.00
N ILE A 110 22.28 -11.75 26.61
CA ILE A 110 21.98 -10.30 26.56
C ILE A 110 22.12 -9.77 25.14
N LEU A 111 23.18 -10.15 24.42
CA LEU A 111 23.40 -9.70 23.05
C LEU A 111 22.32 -10.25 22.11
N PHE A 112 21.90 -11.50 22.29
CA PHE A 112 20.77 -12.09 21.58
C PHE A 112 19.47 -11.31 21.84
N ALA A 113 19.12 -11.09 23.11
CA ALA A 113 17.90 -10.38 23.48
C ALA A 113 17.89 -8.95 22.94
N THR A 114 19.04 -8.26 22.99
CA THR A 114 19.20 -6.90 22.45
C THR A 114 19.04 -6.88 20.93
N ALA A 115 19.68 -7.82 20.22
CA ALA A 115 19.57 -7.94 18.77
C ALA A 115 18.12 -8.20 18.33
N LEU A 116 17.42 -9.10 19.05
CA LEU A 116 16.03 -9.44 18.80
C LEU A 116 15.09 -8.27 19.11
N GLY A 117 15.31 -7.57 20.22
CA GLY A 117 14.56 -6.37 20.60
C GLY A 117 14.69 -5.26 19.55
N LEU A 118 15.91 -4.99 19.08
CA LEU A 118 16.13 -4.02 18.01
C LEU A 118 15.47 -4.45 16.70
N LEU A 119 15.58 -5.73 16.32
CA LEU A 119 14.99 -6.25 15.09
C LEU A 119 13.46 -6.18 15.10
N THR A 120 12.83 -6.51 16.23
CA THR A 120 11.38 -6.44 16.41
C THR A 120 10.89 -5.00 16.42
N ALA A 121 11.60 -4.08 17.09
CA ALA A 121 11.28 -2.65 17.07
C ALA A 121 11.26 -2.07 15.64
N HIS A 122 12.25 -2.41 14.80
CA HIS A 122 12.26 -2.00 13.39
C HIS A 122 11.03 -2.47 12.62
N LYS A 123 10.61 -3.73 12.82
CA LYS A 123 9.41 -4.28 12.18
C LYS A 123 8.14 -3.55 12.62
N VAL A 124 8.04 -3.19 13.91
CA VAL A 124 6.90 -2.45 14.46
C VAL A 124 6.83 -1.03 13.89
N VAL A 125 7.95 -0.31 13.86
CA VAL A 125 8.02 1.04 13.27
C VAL A 125 7.63 1.01 11.80
N ALA A 126 8.24 0.12 11.00
CA ALA A 126 7.94 0.00 9.58
C ALA A 126 6.46 -0.34 9.32
N LYS A 127 5.86 -1.22 10.13
CA LYS A 127 4.43 -1.54 10.04
C LYS A 127 3.56 -0.31 10.35
N THR A 128 3.95 0.48 11.35
CA THR A 128 3.21 1.68 11.76
C THR A 128 3.28 2.75 10.67
N GLU A 129 4.47 3.02 10.12
CA GLU A 129 4.66 3.97 9.02
C GLU A 129 3.85 3.56 7.77
N ALA A 130 3.82 2.27 7.44
CA ALA A 130 3.02 1.76 6.34
C ALA A 130 1.51 1.97 6.56
N LEU A 131 1.01 1.70 7.77
CA LEU A 131 -0.40 1.94 8.11
C LEU A 131 -0.77 3.43 8.02
N THR A 132 0.11 4.33 8.48
CA THR A 132 -0.10 5.77 8.38
C THR A 132 -0.12 6.24 6.92
N TYR A 133 0.84 5.79 6.10
CA TYR A 133 0.88 6.10 4.67
C TYR A 133 -0.38 5.62 3.95
N ASP A 134 -0.79 4.38 4.23
CA ASP A 134 -1.96 3.76 3.62
C ASP A 134 -3.24 4.56 3.92
N SER A 135 -3.41 4.95 5.19
CA SER A 135 -4.52 5.78 5.64
C SER A 135 -4.54 7.15 4.93
N GLN A 136 -3.39 7.83 4.88
CA GLN A 136 -3.27 9.12 4.18
C GLN A 136 -3.62 9.00 2.71
N SER A 137 -3.11 7.98 2.02
CA SER A 137 -3.38 7.74 0.60
C SER A 137 -4.87 7.54 0.31
N LYS A 138 -5.60 6.86 1.21
CA LYS A 138 -7.05 6.70 1.08
C LYS A 138 -7.78 8.02 1.28
N THR A 139 -7.41 8.80 2.30
CA THR A 139 -8.00 10.12 2.56
C THR A 139 -7.82 11.05 1.37
N ASP A 140 -6.61 11.12 0.79
CA ASP A 140 -6.33 11.92 -0.40
C ASP A 140 -7.21 11.51 -1.60
N TRP A 141 -7.42 10.19 -1.77
CA TRP A 141 -8.29 9.68 -2.82
C TRP A 141 -9.76 10.09 -2.57
N ILE A 142 -10.26 10.00 -1.33
CA ILE A 142 -11.63 10.41 -1.00
C ILE A 142 -11.81 11.91 -1.27
N SER A 143 -10.90 12.76 -0.79
CA SER A 143 -10.98 14.20 -1.01
C SER A 143 -10.94 14.57 -2.49
N LYS A 144 -10.18 13.82 -3.31
CA LYS A 144 -10.23 13.98 -4.77
C LYS A 144 -11.61 13.65 -5.33
N MET A 145 -12.24 12.56 -4.89
CA MET A 145 -13.58 12.18 -5.36
C MET A 145 -14.65 13.17 -4.88
N GLU A 146 -14.56 13.68 -3.65
CA GLU A 146 -15.46 14.71 -3.12
C GLU A 146 -15.38 15.98 -3.95
N ALA A 147 -14.17 16.44 -4.30
CA ALA A 147 -13.99 17.59 -5.18
C ALA A 147 -14.60 17.38 -6.57
N LEU A 148 -14.49 16.16 -7.13
CA LEU A 148 -15.14 15.83 -8.41
C LEU A 148 -16.65 15.87 -8.31
N VAL A 149 -17.25 15.36 -7.24
CA VAL A 149 -18.70 15.39 -7.05
C VAL A 149 -19.18 16.82 -6.88
N GLU A 150 -18.48 17.63 -6.08
CA GLU A 150 -18.84 19.03 -5.84
C GLU A 150 -18.82 19.85 -7.13
N GLU A 151 -17.79 19.70 -7.97
CA GLU A 151 -17.72 20.37 -9.28
C GLU A 151 -18.91 20.02 -10.19
N GLN A 152 -19.31 18.74 -10.17
CA GLN A 152 -20.43 18.24 -10.97
C GLN A 152 -21.77 18.72 -10.41
N LEU A 153 -21.91 18.76 -9.09
CA LEU A 153 -23.11 19.22 -8.41
C LEU A 153 -23.31 20.71 -8.67
N GLN A 154 -22.27 21.52 -8.46
CA GLN A 154 -22.26 22.95 -8.75
C GLN A 154 -22.64 23.24 -10.21
N THR A 155 -22.02 22.54 -11.16
CA THR A 155 -22.40 22.68 -12.58
C THR A 155 -23.88 22.36 -12.80
N SER A 156 -24.40 21.32 -12.15
CA SER A 156 -25.77 20.85 -12.37
C SER A 156 -26.80 21.81 -11.78
N THR A 157 -26.56 22.33 -10.58
CA THR A 157 -27.48 23.23 -9.87
C THR A 157 -27.39 24.68 -10.34
N GLU A 158 -26.19 25.18 -10.64
CA GLU A 158 -26.01 26.58 -11.05
C GLU A 158 -26.30 26.77 -12.55
N VAL A 159 -25.96 25.77 -13.39
CA VAL A 159 -26.15 25.85 -14.84
C VAL A 159 -27.39 25.09 -15.27
N PHE A 160 -27.36 23.75 -15.21
CA PHE A 160 -28.35 22.94 -15.92
C PHE A 160 -29.78 23.07 -15.37
N GLN A 161 -29.93 23.14 -14.05
CA GLN A 161 -31.23 23.25 -13.38
C GLN A 161 -32.00 24.52 -13.75
N ASN A 162 -31.29 25.59 -14.14
CA ASN A 162 -31.88 26.90 -14.43
C ASN A 162 -32.13 27.12 -15.93
N LEU A 163 -31.83 26.14 -16.78
CA LEU A 163 -32.03 26.28 -18.21
C LEU A 163 -33.50 26.05 -18.61
N PRO A 164 -34.02 26.81 -19.58
CA PRO A 164 -35.32 26.53 -20.17
C PRO A 164 -35.30 25.22 -20.96
N GLU A 165 -36.45 24.57 -21.06
CA GLU A 165 -36.65 23.30 -21.77
C GLU A 165 -36.05 23.32 -23.19
N GLU A 166 -36.22 24.41 -23.92
CA GLU A 166 -35.72 24.55 -25.30
C GLU A 166 -34.19 24.42 -25.40
N ILE A 167 -33.46 24.88 -24.38
CA ILE A 167 -31.99 24.77 -24.33
C ILE A 167 -31.59 23.37 -23.85
N LEU A 168 -32.30 22.82 -22.87
CA LEU A 168 -32.03 21.47 -22.35
C LEU A 168 -32.21 20.38 -23.43
N LEU A 169 -33.17 20.58 -24.33
CA LEU A 169 -33.48 19.67 -25.43
C LEU A 169 -32.73 20.00 -26.73
N TYR A 170 -32.02 21.14 -26.79
CA TYR A 170 -31.24 21.49 -27.97
C TYR A 170 -30.12 20.48 -28.21
N SER A 171 -30.00 20.03 -29.46
CA SER A 171 -28.89 19.19 -29.93
C SER A 171 -28.54 19.50 -31.38
N GLN A 172 -27.26 19.56 -31.70
CA GLN A 172 -26.82 19.48 -33.10
C GLN A 172 -27.09 18.09 -33.69
N SER A 173 -27.27 18.02 -35.01
CA SER A 173 -27.58 16.78 -35.72
C SER A 173 -26.58 15.66 -35.39
N GLY A 174 -27.06 14.60 -34.75
CA GLY A 174 -26.27 13.41 -34.43
C GLY A 174 -25.57 13.43 -33.06
N GLU A 175 -25.61 14.54 -32.33
CA GLU A 175 -25.09 14.64 -30.96
C GLU A 175 -26.24 14.57 -29.94
N TRP A 176 -25.93 14.38 -28.66
CA TRP A 176 -26.93 14.37 -27.59
C TRP A 176 -27.18 15.77 -27.06
N SER A 177 -28.41 16.07 -26.65
CA SER A 177 -28.73 17.30 -25.93
C SER A 177 -28.15 17.27 -24.51
N VAL A 178 -28.28 18.38 -23.77
CA VAL A 178 -27.93 18.43 -22.35
C VAL A 178 -28.73 17.39 -21.58
N ALA A 179 -30.06 17.37 -21.75
CA ALA A 179 -30.93 16.39 -21.12
C ALA A 179 -30.55 14.95 -21.50
N GLY A 180 -30.25 14.69 -22.77
CA GLY A 180 -29.83 13.36 -23.22
C GLY A 180 -28.48 12.91 -22.64
N CYS A 181 -27.55 13.84 -22.41
CA CYS A 181 -26.30 13.55 -21.70
C CYS A 181 -26.57 13.19 -20.23
N LEU A 182 -27.43 13.93 -19.54
CA LEU A 182 -27.76 13.66 -18.14
C LEU A 182 -28.56 12.36 -17.99
N GLU A 183 -29.50 12.09 -18.90
CA GLU A 183 -30.24 10.83 -18.92
C GLU A 183 -29.31 9.64 -19.09
N HIS A 184 -28.32 9.73 -19.97
CA HIS A 184 -27.28 8.72 -20.09
C HIS A 184 -26.57 8.48 -18.75
N LEU A 185 -26.17 9.54 -18.06
CA LEU A 185 -25.52 9.43 -16.75
C LEU A 185 -26.45 8.81 -15.69
N ASN A 186 -27.73 9.17 -15.69
CA ASN A 186 -28.74 8.60 -14.80
C ASN A 186 -28.85 7.08 -14.96
N THR A 187 -28.81 6.57 -16.21
CA THR A 187 -28.84 5.12 -16.43
C THR A 187 -27.60 4.39 -15.89
N TYR A 188 -26.44 5.05 -15.84
CA TYR A 188 -25.24 4.51 -15.20
C TYR A 188 -25.36 4.57 -13.68
N ALA A 189 -25.81 5.70 -13.12
CA ALA A 189 -26.05 5.85 -11.69
C ALA A 189 -27.02 4.77 -11.16
N ALA A 190 -28.17 4.57 -11.83
CA ALA A 190 -29.14 3.54 -11.49
C ALA A 190 -28.56 2.12 -11.49
N HIS A 191 -27.55 1.85 -12.32
CA HIS A 191 -26.84 0.57 -12.32
C HIS A 191 -25.78 0.50 -11.20
N TYR A 192 -24.93 1.50 -11.06
CA TYR A 192 -23.74 1.43 -10.20
C TYR A 192 -24.04 1.74 -8.73
N LEU A 193 -24.84 2.76 -8.41
CA LEU A 193 -25.02 3.23 -7.03
C LEU A 193 -25.57 2.15 -6.08
N PRO A 194 -26.66 1.42 -6.41
CA PRO A 194 -27.17 0.37 -5.52
C PRO A 194 -26.16 -0.77 -5.32
N ARG A 195 -25.36 -1.06 -6.35
CA ARG A 195 -24.33 -2.10 -6.32
C ARG A 195 -23.11 -1.67 -5.51
N ILE A 196 -22.75 -0.39 -5.53
CA ILE A 196 -21.69 0.17 -4.68
C ILE A 196 -22.16 0.14 -3.23
N GLN A 197 -23.33 0.71 -2.93
CA GLN A 197 -23.91 0.74 -1.58
C GLN A 197 -24.00 -0.66 -0.95
N GLY A 198 -24.45 -1.66 -1.72
CA GLY A 198 -24.52 -3.05 -1.26
C GLY A 198 -23.16 -3.71 -0.97
N ARG A 199 -22.04 -3.03 -1.23
CA ARG A 199 -20.67 -3.46 -0.89
C ARG A 199 -19.99 -2.59 0.14
N LEU A 200 -20.64 -1.52 0.60
CA LEU A 200 -20.14 -0.69 1.67
C LEU A 200 -20.63 -1.26 3.00
N ALA A 201 -19.77 -2.04 3.65
CA ALA A 201 -19.98 -2.49 5.02
C ALA A 201 -18.86 -1.94 5.91
N PRO A 202 -19.17 -1.45 7.13
CA PRO A 202 -18.14 -1.09 8.08
C PRO A 202 -17.21 -2.27 8.34
N GLU A 203 -15.90 -2.02 8.34
CA GLU A 203 -14.87 -3.03 8.61
C GLU A 203 -14.05 -2.61 9.83
N PRO A 204 -13.33 -3.54 10.50
CA PRO A 204 -12.40 -3.18 11.57
C PRO A 204 -11.36 -2.16 11.12
N GLU A 205 -10.89 -1.32 12.04
CA GLU A 205 -9.94 -0.22 11.75
C GLU A 205 -8.67 -0.66 11.03
N SER A 206 -8.19 -1.84 11.41
CA SER A 206 -7.05 -2.51 10.76
C SER A 206 -7.24 -2.85 9.28
N GLN A 207 -8.47 -2.79 8.75
CA GLN A 207 -8.82 -3.27 7.41
C GLN A 207 -9.44 -2.21 6.50
N TRP A 208 -10.03 -1.14 7.03
CA TRP A 208 -10.66 -0.12 6.19
C TRP A 208 -9.68 0.90 5.61
N ASN A 209 -8.51 1.10 6.24
CA ASN A 209 -7.49 2.09 5.86
C ASN A 209 -6.68 1.76 4.60
N ALA A 210 -6.97 0.65 3.92
CA ALA A 210 -6.19 0.24 2.76
C ALA A 210 -6.28 1.27 1.61
N PRO A 211 -5.17 1.56 0.89
CA PRO A 211 -5.19 2.46 -0.26
C PRO A 211 -6.12 1.92 -1.34
N VAL A 212 -6.81 2.82 -2.05
CA VAL A 212 -7.63 2.41 -3.20
C VAL A 212 -6.73 1.93 -4.33
N ARG A 213 -6.84 0.65 -4.68
CA ARG A 213 -6.04 0.04 -5.73
C ARG A 213 -6.78 0.10 -7.05
N LYS A 214 -6.03 0.37 -8.12
CA LYS A 214 -6.55 0.34 -9.49
C LYS A 214 -6.01 -0.88 -10.22
N SER A 215 -6.93 -1.69 -10.73
CA SER A 215 -6.64 -2.74 -11.69
C SER A 215 -6.36 -2.15 -13.06
N TRP A 216 -5.70 -2.93 -13.91
CA TRP A 216 -5.48 -2.57 -15.31
C TRP A 216 -6.81 -2.32 -16.06
N LEU A 217 -7.87 -3.02 -15.66
CA LEU A 217 -9.21 -2.90 -16.24
C LEU A 217 -9.85 -1.55 -15.88
N ALA A 218 -9.79 -1.14 -14.61
CA ALA A 218 -10.27 0.17 -14.19
C ALA A 218 -9.47 1.29 -14.87
N SER A 219 -8.15 1.18 -14.89
CA SER A 219 -7.27 2.13 -15.59
C SER A 219 -7.62 2.25 -17.06
N TYR A 220 -7.94 1.14 -17.74
CA TYR A 220 -8.39 1.15 -19.12
C TYR A 220 -9.72 1.91 -19.28
N PHE A 221 -10.73 1.61 -18.46
CA PHE A 221 -12.03 2.28 -18.53
C PHE A 221 -11.93 3.78 -18.25
N ILE A 222 -11.19 4.18 -17.21
CA ILE A 222 -10.99 5.58 -16.85
C ILE A 222 -10.27 6.32 -17.99
N ARG A 223 -9.19 5.75 -18.53
CA ARG A 223 -8.44 6.36 -19.65
C ARG A 223 -9.29 6.51 -20.91
N MET A 224 -10.27 5.64 -21.15
CA MET A 224 -11.20 5.82 -22.26
C MET A 224 -12.13 7.02 -22.10
N MET A 225 -12.34 7.49 -20.86
CA MET A 225 -13.19 8.64 -20.58
C MET A 225 -12.47 9.97 -20.78
N GLU A 226 -11.14 9.98 -20.61
CA GLU A 226 -10.31 11.15 -20.87
C GLU A 226 -10.46 11.66 -22.32
N PRO A 227 -10.28 12.97 -22.56
CA PRO A 227 -10.26 13.52 -23.91
C PRO A 227 -9.19 12.82 -24.76
N SER A 228 -9.61 12.20 -25.87
CA SER A 228 -8.68 11.50 -26.76
C SER A 228 -7.88 12.51 -27.58
N GLU A 229 -6.55 12.50 -27.47
CA GLU A 229 -5.65 13.28 -28.35
C GLU A 229 -5.91 13.00 -29.84
N ASN A 230 -6.28 11.77 -30.19
CA ASN A 230 -6.54 11.34 -31.57
C ASN A 230 -8.03 11.42 -31.99
N GLY A 231 -8.89 12.11 -31.23
CA GLY A 231 -10.31 12.27 -31.57
C GLY A 231 -11.18 10.99 -31.58
N LYS A 232 -10.71 9.90 -30.95
CA LYS A 232 -11.42 8.61 -30.94
C LYS A 232 -12.75 8.71 -30.19
N LYS A 233 -13.87 8.50 -30.89
CA LYS A 233 -15.22 8.45 -30.32
C LYS A 233 -15.60 7.01 -29.96
N TYR A 234 -16.04 6.78 -28.73
CA TYR A 234 -16.63 5.50 -28.30
C TYR A 234 -18.15 5.57 -28.41
N LYS A 235 -18.77 4.50 -28.93
CA LYS A 235 -20.23 4.41 -28.97
C LYS A 235 -20.78 4.01 -27.61
N ALA A 236 -21.81 4.72 -27.15
CA ALA A 236 -22.53 4.35 -25.95
C ALA A 236 -23.20 2.97 -26.09
N VAL A 237 -23.18 2.18 -25.02
CA VAL A 237 -23.84 0.88 -24.96
C VAL A 237 -25.34 1.08 -25.19
N LYS A 238 -25.96 0.30 -26.08
CA LYS A 238 -27.35 0.50 -26.55
C LYS A 238 -28.37 0.70 -25.42
N LYS A 239 -28.22 -0.01 -24.31
CA LYS A 239 -29.13 0.07 -23.14
C LYS A 239 -29.02 1.36 -22.32
N HIS A 240 -27.98 2.16 -22.58
CA HIS A 240 -27.73 3.43 -21.91
C HIS A 240 -27.87 4.60 -22.88
N GLN A 241 -28.45 4.40 -24.06
CA GLN A 241 -28.68 5.53 -24.97
C GLN A 241 -29.94 6.30 -24.52
N PRO A 242 -29.92 7.63 -24.56
CA PRO A 242 -31.11 8.44 -24.32
C PRO A 242 -32.25 8.05 -25.29
N GLN A 243 -33.47 7.95 -24.77
CA GLN A 243 -34.65 7.64 -25.57
C GLN A 243 -35.20 8.92 -26.19
N ARG A 244 -34.89 9.14 -27.46
CA ARG A 244 -35.42 10.29 -28.22
C ARG A 244 -36.94 10.38 -28.07
N HIS A 245 -37.41 11.56 -27.65
CA HIS A 245 -38.82 11.97 -27.55
C HIS A 245 -39.63 11.44 -26.34
N ARG A 246 -39.00 10.95 -25.28
CA ARG A 246 -39.67 10.60 -24.00
C ARG A 246 -39.04 11.23 -22.75
N GLU A 247 -38.03 12.06 -22.92
CA GLU A 247 -37.27 12.63 -21.81
C GLU A 247 -37.98 13.88 -21.27
N ASP A 248 -38.33 13.85 -19.99
CA ASP A 248 -38.61 15.07 -19.22
C ASP A 248 -37.25 15.69 -18.86
N PRO A 249 -36.84 16.79 -19.50
CA PRO A 249 -35.50 17.34 -19.33
C PRO A 249 -35.25 17.83 -17.90
N TYR A 250 -36.29 18.31 -17.21
CA TYR A 250 -36.19 18.74 -15.82
C TYR A 250 -36.00 17.53 -14.90
N GLN A 251 -36.73 16.44 -15.14
CA GLN A 251 -36.54 15.19 -14.41
C GLN A 251 -35.14 14.61 -14.63
N SER A 252 -34.59 14.66 -15.85
CA SER A 252 -33.23 14.17 -16.11
C SER A 252 -32.18 14.98 -15.34
N VAL A 253 -32.34 16.30 -15.21
CA VAL A 253 -31.47 17.14 -14.37
C VAL A 253 -31.63 16.80 -12.89
N ALA A 254 -32.87 16.73 -12.37
CA ALA A 254 -33.15 16.43 -10.97
C ALA A 254 -32.59 15.05 -10.56
N THR A 255 -32.84 14.02 -11.36
CA THR A 255 -32.33 12.65 -11.12
C THR A 255 -30.80 12.60 -11.09
N PHE A 256 -30.15 13.43 -11.90
CA PHE A 256 -28.69 13.50 -11.92
C PHE A 256 -28.14 14.14 -10.65
N ILE A 257 -28.77 15.23 -10.18
CA ILE A 257 -28.46 15.88 -8.90
C ILE A 257 -28.63 14.87 -7.75
N ASP A 258 -29.78 14.19 -7.66
CA ASP A 258 -30.04 13.17 -6.63
C ASP A 258 -28.98 12.05 -6.65
N SER A 259 -28.52 11.67 -7.85
CA SER A 259 -27.47 10.67 -8.03
C SER A 259 -26.12 11.16 -7.49
N LEU A 260 -25.77 12.44 -7.66
CA LEU A 260 -24.55 13.04 -7.12
C LEU A 260 -24.58 13.14 -5.60
N GLU A 261 -25.72 13.54 -5.02
CA GLU A 261 -25.92 13.54 -3.56
C GLU A 261 -25.78 12.13 -2.97
N THR A 262 -26.30 11.11 -3.69
CA THR A 262 -26.09 9.71 -3.32
C THR A 262 -24.62 9.31 -3.35
N VAL A 263 -23.82 9.85 -4.29
CA VAL A 263 -22.37 9.63 -4.30
C VAL A 263 -21.69 10.30 -3.10
N GLN A 264 -22.10 11.52 -2.70
CA GLN A 264 -21.57 12.16 -1.49
C GLN A 264 -21.82 11.29 -0.25
N GLN A 265 -23.02 10.74 -0.10
CA GLN A 265 -23.33 9.82 1.01
C GLN A 265 -22.49 8.53 0.95
N ILE A 266 -22.26 7.99 -0.25
CA ILE A 266 -21.36 6.85 -0.46
C ILE A 266 -19.93 7.19 -0.01
N LEU A 267 -19.41 8.36 -0.36
CA LEU A 267 -18.07 8.81 0.01
C LEU A 267 -17.93 9.00 1.53
N TYR A 268 -18.98 9.52 2.18
CA TYR A 268 -19.03 9.59 3.65
C TYR A 268 -18.89 8.21 4.29
N VAL A 269 -19.63 7.20 3.81
CA VAL A 269 -19.52 5.81 4.32
C VAL A 269 -18.18 5.17 3.92
N ALA A 270 -17.63 5.53 2.76
CA ALA A 270 -16.38 5.01 2.25
C ALA A 270 -15.18 5.30 3.17
N THR A 271 -15.24 6.38 3.96
CA THR A 271 -14.22 6.71 4.97
C THR A 271 -13.89 5.51 5.85
N ASN A 272 -14.90 4.78 6.32
CA ASN A 272 -14.77 3.66 7.26
C ASN A 272 -14.95 2.27 6.61
N THR A 273 -14.80 2.18 5.28
CA THR A 273 -15.01 0.93 4.53
C THR A 273 -13.79 0.54 3.70
N ASN A 274 -13.47 -0.75 3.57
CA ASN A 274 -12.42 -1.20 2.65
C ASN A 274 -12.91 -1.15 1.19
N LEU A 275 -12.48 -0.14 0.45
CA LEU A 275 -12.89 0.11 -0.94
C LEU A 275 -12.32 -0.88 -1.96
N ASN A 276 -11.43 -1.78 -1.56
CA ASN A 276 -10.89 -2.84 -2.41
C ASN A 276 -11.65 -4.17 -2.25
N LYS A 277 -12.57 -4.25 -1.29
CA LYS A 277 -13.28 -5.49 -0.96
C LYS A 277 -14.64 -5.53 -1.66
N GLY A 278 -14.93 -6.66 -2.29
CA GLY A 278 -16.15 -6.86 -3.05
C GLY A 278 -16.00 -6.54 -4.54
N ARG A 279 -17.11 -6.70 -5.25
CA ARG A 279 -17.13 -6.68 -6.71
C ARG A 279 -18.43 -6.07 -7.21
N VAL A 280 -18.33 -4.89 -7.78
CA VAL A 280 -19.39 -4.16 -8.47
C VAL A 280 -19.37 -4.59 -9.94
N ALA A 281 -20.39 -5.34 -10.36
CA ALA A 281 -20.52 -5.79 -11.75
C ALA A 281 -20.70 -4.58 -12.69
N THR A 282 -19.92 -4.55 -13.78
CA THR A 282 -20.03 -3.48 -14.78
C THR A 282 -21.33 -3.57 -15.56
N SER A 283 -21.71 -2.46 -16.21
CA SER A 283 -22.87 -2.45 -17.09
C SER A 283 -22.65 -3.23 -18.39
N ILE A 284 -21.41 -3.58 -18.76
CA ILE A 284 -21.12 -4.31 -20.00
C ILE A 284 -21.40 -5.81 -19.83
N SER A 285 -20.96 -6.40 -18.72
CA SER A 285 -21.14 -7.83 -18.42
C SER A 285 -21.11 -8.09 -16.92
N PRO A 286 -21.99 -8.97 -16.39
CA PRO A 286 -21.95 -9.39 -14.98
C PRO A 286 -20.69 -10.19 -14.62
N LEU A 287 -19.94 -10.69 -15.61
CA LEU A 287 -18.66 -11.38 -15.41
C LEU A 287 -17.47 -10.41 -15.30
N VAL A 288 -17.65 -9.14 -15.64
CA VAL A 288 -16.64 -8.10 -15.48
C VAL A 288 -17.04 -7.23 -14.29
N GLY A 289 -16.13 -7.06 -13.31
CA GLY A 289 -16.43 -6.28 -12.11
C GLY A 289 -15.25 -5.44 -11.65
N LEU A 290 -15.58 -4.35 -10.99
CA LEU A 290 -14.67 -3.39 -10.37
C LEU A 290 -14.81 -3.49 -8.85
N THR A 291 -13.79 -3.08 -8.10
CA THR A 291 -13.94 -2.81 -6.66
C THR A 291 -14.85 -1.58 -6.44
N PRO A 292 -15.42 -1.39 -5.23
CA PRO A 292 -16.18 -0.18 -4.92
C PRO A 292 -15.43 1.12 -5.23
N GLY A 293 -14.15 1.22 -4.86
CA GLY A 293 -13.34 2.41 -5.16
C GLY A 293 -13.20 2.66 -6.66
N GLU A 294 -12.85 1.63 -7.43
CA GLU A 294 -12.74 1.74 -8.89
C GLU A 294 -14.08 2.08 -9.57
N ALA A 295 -15.20 1.56 -9.06
CA ALA A 295 -16.52 1.85 -9.60
C ALA A 295 -16.96 3.30 -9.34
N ILE A 296 -16.67 3.84 -8.14
CA ILE A 296 -16.90 5.25 -7.80
C ILE A 296 -16.09 6.16 -8.73
N GLU A 297 -14.78 5.90 -8.85
CA GLU A 297 -13.91 6.73 -9.70
C GLU A 297 -14.32 6.65 -11.17
N PHE A 298 -14.64 5.45 -11.67
CA PHE A 298 -15.15 5.29 -13.02
C PHE A 298 -16.42 6.11 -13.25
N LEU A 299 -17.39 6.05 -12.33
CA LEU A 299 -18.66 6.78 -12.44
C LEU A 299 -18.41 8.30 -12.50
N LEU A 300 -17.56 8.83 -11.63
CA LEU A 300 -17.29 10.27 -11.58
C LEU A 300 -16.52 10.78 -12.80
N VAL A 301 -15.52 10.04 -13.28
CA VAL A 301 -14.79 10.42 -14.50
C VAL A 301 -15.69 10.29 -15.74
N HIS A 302 -16.57 9.27 -15.77
CA HIS A 302 -17.58 9.14 -16.83
C HIS A 302 -18.55 10.32 -16.84
N ASN A 303 -19.01 10.78 -15.67
CA ASN A 303 -19.82 11.98 -15.55
C ASN A 303 -19.11 13.22 -16.10
N GLN A 304 -17.84 13.47 -15.73
CA GLN A 304 -17.08 14.63 -16.22
C GLN A 304 -17.06 14.69 -17.75
N ARG A 305 -16.86 13.56 -18.42
CA ARG A 305 -16.87 13.49 -19.88
C ARG A 305 -18.20 13.95 -20.48
N HIS A 306 -19.32 13.47 -19.95
CA HIS A 306 -20.64 13.80 -20.49
C HIS A 306 -21.14 15.18 -20.06
N ILE A 307 -20.72 15.69 -18.90
CA ILE A 307 -20.91 17.09 -18.51
C ILE A 307 -20.18 18.02 -19.49
N ALA A 308 -18.95 17.67 -19.89
CA ALA A 308 -18.24 18.43 -20.91
C ALA A 308 -18.98 18.42 -22.27
N GLN A 309 -19.58 17.29 -22.65
CA GLN A 309 -20.44 17.22 -23.84
C GLN A 309 -21.68 18.11 -23.71
N ALA A 310 -22.36 18.08 -22.56
CA ALA A 310 -23.50 18.95 -22.27
C ALA A 310 -23.11 20.44 -22.35
N LYS A 311 -22.01 20.85 -21.71
CA LYS A 311 -21.47 22.22 -21.79
C LYS A 311 -21.15 22.63 -23.24
N ALA A 312 -20.60 21.73 -24.05
CA ALA A 312 -20.33 22.01 -25.46
C ALA A 312 -21.61 22.25 -26.27
N GLN A 313 -22.70 21.53 -25.98
CA GLN A 313 -24.00 21.79 -26.62
C GLN A 313 -24.56 23.18 -26.25
N LEU A 314 -24.40 23.60 -24.99
CA LEU A 314 -24.81 24.95 -24.56
C LEU A 314 -24.08 26.04 -25.34
N ALA A 315 -22.77 25.89 -25.52
CA ALA A 315 -21.96 26.85 -26.29
C ALA A 315 -22.36 26.92 -27.78
N MET A 316 -23.04 25.90 -28.28
CA MET A 316 -23.53 25.84 -29.67
C MET A 316 -24.97 26.35 -29.82
N PHE A 317 -25.67 26.64 -28.73
CA PHE A 317 -27.03 27.16 -28.78
C PHE A 317 -27.02 28.54 -29.46
N PRO A 318 -27.85 28.80 -30.49
CA PRO A 318 -27.84 30.08 -31.19
C PRO A 318 -28.28 31.20 -30.26
N ASN A 319 -27.44 32.23 -30.07
CA ASN A 319 -27.88 33.48 -29.45
C ASN A 319 -28.94 34.10 -30.36
N ARG A 320 -30.20 34.12 -29.93
CA ARG A 320 -31.28 34.88 -30.58
C ARG A 320 -31.34 36.29 -30.04
#